data_AF-A0A959Z9F4-F1
#
_entry.id   AF-A0A959Z9F4-F1
#
_cell.length_a   1.000
_cell.length_b   1.000
_cell.length_c   1.000
_cell.angle_alpha   90.00
_cell.angle_beta   90.00
_cell.angle_gamma   90.00
#
_symmetry.space_group_name_H-M   'P 1'
#
loop_
_entity.id
_entity.type
_entity.pdbx_description
1 polymer ?
#
loop_
_entity_poly.entity_id
_entity_poly.type
_entity_poly.pdbx_seq_one_letter_code
_entity_poly.pdbx_strand_id
1 'polypeptide(L)'
;MSERKRIFSEQEAADLLIKAAKLQEEQPNETTYTAGLTYDELMRMAKELGVDEKYLSQVLNQTVASGSQAEVKKWLGMVTKAELERVVDGELPPEKFDILMEELMLNDPIASTGMQNMIQQVGRSIQGKIRTKTGYASFQITSRNGRTRIKTKLQPFLNFFATFYPANIICLFPMIASANGKLSWLLTLGLLGGLNFLAWIGTRALTNKSLDALKERTDTLEQLIIKENANLRNNLENASNANESTAETHSTENA
;
A
#
# COMPACT_ATOMS: atom_id res chain seq x y z
N MET A 1 19.69 33.26 44.74
CA MET A 1 20.90 33.18 43.88
C MET A 1 20.43 32.88 42.47
N SER A 2 20.69 33.78 41.52
CA SER A 2 20.24 33.64 40.13
C SER A 2 21.18 32.67 39.40
N GLU A 3 20.66 31.55 38.91
CA GLU A 3 21.40 30.64 38.04
C GLU A 3 21.85 31.40 36.79
N ARG A 4 23.18 31.54 36.62
CA ARG A 4 23.74 32.14 35.41
C ARG A 4 23.41 31.23 34.23
N LYS A 5 22.55 31.70 33.31
CA LYS A 5 22.32 31.05 32.02
C LYS A 5 23.66 30.91 31.29
N ARG A 6 24.14 29.66 31.18
CA ARG A 6 25.36 29.34 30.46
C ARG A 6 25.06 29.42 28.96
N ILE A 7 25.85 30.22 28.24
CA ILE A 7 25.76 30.37 26.80
C ILE A 7 26.77 29.38 26.21
N PHE A 8 26.31 28.53 25.30
CA PHE A 8 27.15 27.55 24.61
C PHE A 8 27.54 28.08 23.25
N SER A 9 28.77 27.76 22.82
CA SER A 9 29.16 27.96 21.43
C SER A 9 28.40 26.98 20.51
N GLU A 10 28.24 27.32 19.24
CA GLU A 10 27.53 26.48 18.26
C GLU A 10 28.18 25.10 18.14
N GLN A 11 29.51 25.05 18.22
CA GLN A 11 30.29 23.81 18.18
C GLN A 11 30.11 22.97 19.45
N GLU A 12 30.08 23.58 20.64
CA GLU A 12 29.74 22.86 21.88
C GLU A 12 28.30 22.35 21.89
N ALA A 13 27.35 23.10 21.31
CA ALA A 13 25.97 22.66 21.22
C ALA A 13 25.83 21.42 20.31
N ALA A 14 26.52 21.41 19.16
CA ALA A 14 26.56 20.26 18.27
C ALA A 14 27.19 19.04 18.96
N ASP A 15 28.31 19.21 19.65
CA ASP A 15 28.98 18.13 20.39
C ASP A 15 28.11 17.56 21.52
N LEU A 16 27.36 18.42 22.22
CA LEU A 16 26.43 17.99 23.27
C LEU A 16 25.25 17.20 22.69
N LEU A 17 24.71 17.61 21.54
CA LEU A 17 23.62 16.88 20.86
C LEU A 17 24.08 15.50 20.36
N ILE A 18 25.29 15.41 19.78
CA ILE A 18 25.85 14.12 19.34
C ILE A 18 26.08 13.19 20.53
N LYS A 19 26.59 13.71 21.65
CA LYS A 19 26.76 12.93 22.88
C LYS A 19 25.42 12.48 23.47
N ALA A 20 24.40 13.35 23.45
CA ALA A 20 23.06 13.01 23.93
C ALA A 20 22.41 11.91 23.07
N ALA A 21 22.55 11.98 21.74
CA ALA A 21 22.05 10.96 20.83
C ALA A 21 22.74 9.60 21.06
N LYS A 22 24.07 9.58 21.24
CA LYS A 22 24.80 8.35 21.58
C LYS A 22 24.38 7.76 22.92
N LEU A 23 24.18 8.59 23.94
CA LEU A 23 23.70 8.13 25.25
C LEU A 23 22.29 7.54 25.17
N GLN A 24 21.45 8.05 24.28
CA GLN A 24 20.11 7.50 24.02
C GLN A 24 20.16 6.15 23.28
N GLU A 25 21.17 5.92 22.44
CA GLU A 25 21.40 4.63 21.77
C GLU A 25 21.99 3.56 22.72
N GLU A 26 22.81 3.97 23.69
CA GLU A 26 23.48 3.07 24.64
C GLU A 26 22.59 2.63 25.82
N GLN A 27 21.52 3.37 26.13
CA GLN A 27 20.54 2.94 27.14
C GLN A 27 19.51 1.99 26.51
N PRO A 28 19.42 0.72 26.97
CA PRO A 28 18.31 -0.14 26.60
C PRO A 28 17.06 0.41 27.30
N ASN A 29 16.32 1.29 26.64
CA ASN A 29 15.01 1.71 27.11
C ASN A 29 14.11 0.47 27.22
N GLU A 30 13.59 0.20 28.43
CA GLU A 30 12.56 -0.81 28.70
C GLU A 30 11.25 -0.56 27.94
N THR A 31 11.09 0.62 27.33
CA THR A 31 10.04 0.86 26.36
C THR A 31 10.48 0.31 25.01
N THR A 32 9.95 -0.87 24.68
CA THR A 32 9.90 -1.46 23.34
C THR A 32 9.96 -0.38 22.26
N TYR A 33 11.06 -0.34 21.51
CA TYR A 33 11.26 0.57 20.38
C TYR A 33 10.03 0.53 19.46
N THR A 34 9.18 1.57 19.55
CA THR A 34 8.01 1.69 18.69
C THR A 34 8.44 2.52 17.49
N ALA A 35 8.82 1.84 16.41
CA ALA A 35 9.21 2.51 15.17
C ALA A 35 8.06 3.40 14.66
N GLY A 36 8.22 4.71 14.77
CA GLY A 36 7.19 5.69 14.39
C GLY A 36 7.43 7.03 15.05
N LEU A 37 6.67 8.02 14.61
CA LEU A 37 6.58 9.33 15.24
C LEU A 37 5.27 9.38 16.00
N THR A 38 5.33 9.76 17.27
CA THR A 38 4.13 10.06 18.04
C THR A 38 3.41 11.27 17.45
N TYR A 39 2.11 11.41 17.73
CA TYR A 39 1.34 12.56 17.29
C TYR A 39 1.99 13.89 17.71
N ASP A 40 2.50 13.94 18.94
CA ASP A 40 3.13 15.13 19.51
C ASP A 40 4.46 15.46 18.80
N GLU A 41 5.26 14.45 18.47
CA GLU A 41 6.50 14.65 17.69
C GLU A 41 6.19 15.12 16.27
N LEU A 42 5.15 14.57 15.65
CA LEU A 42 4.72 14.93 14.31
C LEU A 42 4.17 16.37 14.28
N MET A 43 3.45 16.77 15.34
CA MET A 43 2.99 18.14 15.55
C MET A 43 4.15 19.12 15.77
N ARG A 44 5.17 18.72 16.55
CA ARG A 44 6.36 19.54 16.79
C ARG A 44 7.12 19.81 15.50
N MET A 45 7.34 18.78 14.68
CA MET A 45 7.96 18.93 13.36
C MET A 45 7.12 19.78 12.40
N ALA A 46 5.79 19.59 12.38
CA ALA A 46 4.90 20.41 11.57
C ALA A 46 5.04 21.90 11.93
N LYS A 47 5.07 22.22 13.23
CA LYS A 47 5.28 23.58 13.73
C LYS A 47 6.65 24.15 13.35
N GLU A 48 7.72 23.36 13.45
CA GLU A 48 9.07 23.74 13.03
C GLU A 48 9.15 24.05 11.53
N LEU A 49 8.36 23.34 10.71
CA LEU A 49 8.26 23.54 9.26
C LEU A 49 7.25 24.63 8.86
N GLY A 50 6.61 25.30 9.82
CA GLY A 50 5.60 26.33 9.56
C GLY A 50 4.26 25.79 9.03
N VAL A 51 3.99 24.49 9.22
CA VAL A 51 2.70 23.87 8.88
C VAL A 51 1.73 24.10 10.04
N ASP A 52 0.59 24.73 9.74
CA ASP A 52 -0.47 24.97 10.72
C ASP A 52 -1.14 23.64 11.13
N GLU A 53 -1.29 23.47 12.45
CA GLU A 53 -1.87 22.30 13.12
C GLU A 53 -3.17 21.84 12.46
N LYS A 54 -4.05 22.78 12.06
CA LYS A 54 -5.34 22.46 11.45
C LYS A 54 -5.19 21.60 10.18
N TYR A 55 -4.14 21.82 9.39
CA TYR A 55 -3.91 21.07 8.16
C TYR A 55 -3.35 19.69 8.47
N LEU A 56 -2.51 19.58 9.51
CA LEU A 56 -2.02 18.29 9.98
C LEU A 56 -3.17 17.44 10.54
N SER A 57 -4.07 18.02 11.34
CA SER A 57 -5.25 17.30 11.84
C SER A 57 -6.17 16.86 10.70
N GLN A 58 -6.36 17.68 9.67
CA GLN A 58 -7.15 17.30 8.49
C GLN A 58 -6.54 16.10 7.74
N VAL A 59 -5.23 16.11 7.52
CA VAL A 59 -4.52 14.99 6.85
C VAL A 59 -4.59 13.73 7.70
N LEU A 60 -4.37 13.84 9.01
CA LEU A 60 -4.47 12.71 9.92
C LEU A 60 -5.89 12.15 9.97
N ASN A 61 -6.92 12.99 10.05
CA ASN A 61 -8.30 12.53 10.01
C ASN A 61 -8.66 11.86 8.68
N GLN A 62 -8.14 12.34 7.56
CA GLN A 62 -8.30 11.68 6.26
C GLN A 62 -7.56 10.34 6.17
N THR A 63 -6.37 10.24 6.78
CA THR A 63 -5.52 9.05 6.76
C THR A 63 -6.02 7.98 7.73
N VAL A 64 -6.40 8.36 8.96
CA VAL A 64 -6.92 7.48 10.02
C VAL A 64 -8.31 6.96 9.67
N ALA A 65 -9.20 7.80 9.15
CA ALA A 65 -10.52 7.34 8.68
C ALA A 65 -10.41 6.36 7.49
N SER A 66 -9.29 6.36 6.77
CA SER A 66 -9.08 5.50 5.61
C SER A 66 -8.19 4.30 5.90
N GLY A 67 -7.39 4.27 6.97
CA GLY A 67 -6.40 3.21 7.26
C GLY A 67 -5.38 2.95 6.14
N SER A 68 -5.36 3.76 5.07
CA SER A 68 -4.44 3.66 3.93
C SER A 68 -4.04 5.03 3.44
N GLN A 69 -2.82 5.10 2.95
CA GLN A 69 -2.46 6.10 1.95
C GLN A 69 -2.95 5.57 0.59
N ALA A 70 -4.11 6.06 0.16
CA ALA A 70 -4.65 5.78 -1.16
C ALA A 70 -4.38 6.96 -2.10
N GLU A 71 -3.37 6.86 -2.97
CA GLU A 71 -3.12 7.83 -4.03
C GLU A 71 -3.92 7.44 -5.27
N VAL A 72 -5.13 8.01 -5.43
CA VAL A 72 -5.96 7.81 -6.62
C VAL A 72 -5.98 9.09 -7.46
N LYS A 73 -5.36 9.04 -8.65
CA LYS A 73 -5.43 10.11 -9.65
C LYS A 73 -6.53 9.82 -10.66
N LYS A 74 -7.40 10.80 -10.88
CA LYS A 74 -8.48 10.75 -11.86
C LYS A 74 -8.31 11.86 -12.88
N TRP A 75 -8.55 11.55 -14.15
CA TRP A 75 -8.67 12.53 -15.22
C TRP A 75 -10.05 12.38 -15.86
N LEU A 76 -10.87 13.43 -15.80
CA LEU A 76 -12.26 13.39 -16.26
C LEU A 76 -13.03 12.17 -15.70
N GLY A 77 -12.82 11.81 -14.44
CA GLY A 77 -13.48 10.67 -13.80
C GLY A 77 -12.95 9.27 -14.17
N MET A 78 -12.01 9.16 -15.11
CA MET A 78 -11.25 7.93 -15.39
C MET A 78 -10.07 7.81 -14.43
N VAL A 79 -9.83 6.63 -13.87
CA VAL A 79 -8.67 6.41 -12.99
C VAL A 79 -7.42 6.24 -13.85
N THR A 80 -6.46 7.17 -13.72
CA THR A 80 -5.20 7.17 -14.48
C THR A 80 -4.02 6.63 -13.68
N LYS A 81 -4.09 6.70 -12.35
CA LYS A 81 -3.15 6.05 -11.42
C LYS A 81 -3.92 5.71 -10.14
N ALA A 82 -3.70 4.52 -9.60
CA ALA A 82 -4.13 4.20 -8.24
C ALA A 82 -3.01 3.42 -7.56
N GLU A 83 -2.54 3.94 -6.42
CA GLU A 83 -1.68 3.24 -5.47
C GLU A 83 -2.39 3.18 -4.13
N LEU A 84 -2.50 1.99 -3.54
CA LEU A 84 -3.02 1.78 -2.20
C LEU A 84 -1.88 1.25 -1.34
N GLU A 85 -1.67 1.86 -0.19
CA GLU A 85 -0.71 1.40 0.80
C GLU A 85 -1.43 1.15 2.13
N ARG A 86 -1.37 -0.10 2.60
CA ARG A 86 -1.82 -0.53 3.93
C ARG A 86 -0.62 -0.89 4.79
N VAL A 87 -0.71 -0.60 6.08
CA VAL A 87 0.27 -1.03 7.07
C VAL A 87 -0.50 -1.77 8.15
N VAL A 88 -0.15 -3.04 8.34
CA VAL A 88 -0.73 -3.90 9.36
C VAL A 88 0.29 -4.09 10.47
N ASP A 89 -0.17 -3.96 11.72
CA ASP A 89 0.66 -4.25 12.88
C ASP A 89 0.87 -5.76 13.02
N GLY A 90 2.13 -6.14 13.29
CA GLY A 90 2.57 -7.52 13.32
C GLY A 90 3.41 -7.89 12.10
N GLU A 91 4.46 -8.64 12.37
CA GLU A 91 5.43 -9.08 11.37
C GLU A 91 5.09 -10.48 10.90
N LEU A 92 4.64 -10.60 9.66
CA LEU A 92 4.39 -11.90 9.06
C LEU A 92 5.74 -12.55 8.71
N PRO A 93 6.06 -13.73 9.27
CA PRO A 93 7.34 -14.39 9.01
C PRO A 93 7.35 -14.97 7.57
N PRO A 94 8.51 -15.02 6.90
CA PRO A 94 8.60 -15.43 5.49
C PRO A 94 8.05 -16.82 5.20
N GLU A 95 8.02 -17.72 6.18
CA GLU A 95 7.50 -19.09 6.06
C GLU A 95 5.96 -19.11 5.98
N LYS A 96 5.31 -18.02 6.39
CA LYS A 96 3.84 -17.86 6.32
C LYS A 96 3.38 -17.10 5.08
N PHE A 97 4.32 -16.72 4.21
CA PHE A 97 4.02 -16.07 2.94
C PHE A 97 3.29 -17.00 1.96
N ASP A 98 3.45 -18.31 2.12
CA ASP A 98 2.75 -19.31 1.31
C ASP A 98 1.23 -19.17 1.41
N ILE A 99 0.68 -18.77 2.57
CA ILE A 99 -0.76 -18.55 2.76
C ILE A 99 -1.25 -17.39 1.87
N LEU A 100 -0.44 -16.33 1.77
CA LEU A 100 -0.75 -15.20 0.89
C LEU A 100 -0.63 -15.60 -0.57
N MET A 101 0.38 -16.40 -0.91
CA MET A 101 0.55 -16.91 -2.26
C MET A 101 -0.60 -17.82 -2.67
N GLU A 102 -1.06 -18.69 -1.78
CA GLU A 102 -2.20 -19.59 -2.03
C GLU A 102 -3.47 -18.79 -2.33
N GLU A 103 -3.80 -17.79 -1.51
CA GLU A 103 -4.93 -16.89 -1.77
C GLU A 103 -4.79 -16.18 -3.12
N LEU A 104 -3.60 -15.66 -3.42
CA LEU A 104 -3.32 -14.95 -4.66
C LEU A 104 -3.38 -15.87 -5.89
N MET A 105 -3.02 -17.15 -5.75
CA MET A 105 -3.01 -18.13 -6.84
C MET A 105 -4.38 -18.77 -7.07
N LEU A 106 -5.11 -19.11 -6.00
CA LEU A 106 -6.46 -19.69 -6.08
C LEU A 106 -7.44 -18.75 -6.78
N ASN A 107 -7.29 -17.46 -6.50
CA ASN A 107 -8.24 -16.44 -6.94
C ASN A 107 -7.76 -15.65 -8.17
N ASP A 108 -6.63 -16.04 -8.78
CA ASP A 108 -6.14 -15.48 -10.03
C ASP A 108 -5.95 -16.57 -11.11
N PRO A 109 -6.83 -16.65 -12.12
CA PRO A 109 -6.68 -17.61 -13.21
C PRO A 109 -5.41 -17.41 -14.04
N ILE A 110 -4.74 -16.26 -13.94
CA ILE A 110 -3.47 -16.01 -14.64
C ILE A 110 -2.30 -16.68 -13.92
N ALA A 111 -2.37 -16.78 -12.59
CA ALA A 111 -1.40 -17.53 -11.81
C ALA A 111 -1.50 -19.05 -12.08
N SER A 112 -2.70 -19.55 -12.41
CA SER A 112 -2.92 -20.98 -12.72
C SER A 112 -2.58 -21.38 -14.16
N THR A 113 -2.43 -20.44 -15.11
CA THR A 113 -2.19 -20.75 -16.54
C THR A 113 -0.70 -20.90 -16.89
N GLY A 114 0.17 -21.24 -15.93
CA GLY A 114 1.61 -21.44 -16.19
C GLY A 114 2.45 -20.16 -16.32
N MET A 115 1.86 -18.97 -16.13
CA MET A 115 2.59 -17.73 -15.86
C MET A 115 2.97 -17.59 -14.37
N GLN A 116 3.31 -18.72 -13.72
CA GLN A 116 3.75 -18.79 -12.31
C GLN A 116 4.96 -17.90 -12.01
N ASN A 117 5.72 -17.48 -13.03
CA ASN A 117 6.90 -16.62 -12.92
C ASN A 117 6.62 -15.17 -12.48
N MET A 118 5.37 -14.80 -12.17
CA MET A 118 5.02 -13.41 -11.84
C MET A 118 4.89 -13.10 -10.35
N ILE A 119 4.95 -14.10 -9.45
CA ILE A 119 5.05 -13.86 -8.00
C ILE A 119 6.44 -14.29 -7.55
N GLN A 120 7.21 -13.34 -7.00
CA GLN A 120 8.58 -13.55 -6.56
C GLN A 120 8.70 -13.16 -5.10
N GLN A 121 9.24 -14.06 -4.29
CA GLN A 121 9.68 -13.76 -2.95
C GLN A 121 11.15 -13.33 -2.98
N VAL A 122 11.43 -12.15 -2.45
CA VAL A 122 12.77 -11.60 -2.27
C VAL A 122 12.94 -11.29 -0.79
N GLY A 123 13.59 -12.22 -0.07
CA GLY A 123 13.79 -12.11 1.38
C GLY A 123 12.46 -12.02 2.15
N ARG A 124 12.27 -10.91 2.89
CA ARG A 124 11.02 -10.62 3.65
C ARG A 124 9.99 -9.83 2.84
N SER A 125 10.06 -9.91 1.51
CA SER A 125 9.10 -9.27 0.63
C SER A 125 8.58 -10.23 -0.44
N ILE A 126 7.30 -10.12 -0.77
CA ILE A 126 6.66 -10.80 -1.90
C ILE A 126 6.20 -9.71 -2.85
N GLN A 127 6.47 -9.88 -4.14
CA GLN A 127 5.97 -8.98 -5.15
C GLN A 127 5.43 -9.75 -6.34
N GLY A 128 4.43 -9.18 -7.00
CA GLY A 128 3.94 -9.77 -8.23
C GLY A 128 2.86 -8.97 -8.92
N LYS A 129 2.25 -9.58 -9.92
CA LYS A 129 1.09 -9.04 -10.63
C LYS A 129 -0.13 -9.89 -10.33
N ILE A 130 -1.25 -9.21 -10.10
CA ILE A 130 -2.56 -9.79 -9.86
C ILE A 130 -3.54 -9.26 -10.90
N ARG A 131 -4.46 -10.11 -11.33
CA ARG A 131 -5.59 -9.71 -12.13
C ARG A 131 -6.66 -9.07 -11.23
N THR A 132 -7.11 -7.90 -11.63
CA THR A 132 -8.33 -7.28 -11.12
C THR A 132 -9.51 -7.68 -12.02
N LYS A 133 -10.76 -7.38 -11.64
CA LYS A 133 -11.95 -7.72 -12.43
C LYS A 133 -11.85 -7.33 -13.92
N THR A 134 -11.19 -6.20 -14.23
CA THR A 134 -11.11 -5.66 -15.60
C THR A 134 -9.69 -5.43 -16.12
N GLY A 135 -8.66 -5.36 -15.25
CA GLY A 135 -7.28 -5.10 -15.66
C GLY A 135 -6.23 -5.77 -14.76
N TYR A 136 -5.01 -5.23 -14.72
CA TYR A 136 -3.93 -5.73 -13.88
C TYR A 136 -3.54 -4.75 -12.79
N ALA A 137 -3.07 -5.29 -11.67
CA ALA A 137 -2.39 -4.53 -10.63
C ALA A 137 -1.10 -5.24 -10.24
N SER A 138 -0.10 -4.49 -9.79
CA SER A 138 1.07 -5.05 -9.12
C SER A 138 0.88 -4.92 -7.62
N PHE A 139 1.29 -5.93 -6.87
CA PHE A 139 1.33 -5.88 -5.41
C PHE A 139 2.76 -6.09 -4.91
N GLN A 140 3.05 -5.54 -3.75
CA GLN A 140 4.29 -5.72 -3.02
C GLN A 140 3.96 -5.75 -1.53
N ILE A 141 4.23 -6.89 -0.88
CA ILE A 141 4.07 -7.09 0.54
C ILE A 141 5.47 -7.13 1.15
N THR A 142 5.73 -6.34 2.18
CA THR A 142 7.04 -6.28 2.85
C THR A 142 6.85 -6.34 4.35
N SER A 143 7.52 -7.30 5.00
CA SER A 143 7.44 -7.55 6.43
C SER A 143 8.75 -7.15 7.11
N ARG A 144 8.73 -6.08 7.92
CA ARG A 144 9.93 -5.55 8.58
C ARG A 144 9.57 -4.72 9.81
N ASN A 145 10.39 -4.82 10.86
CA ASN A 145 10.29 -3.99 12.09
C ASN A 145 8.93 -4.13 12.78
N GLY A 146 8.43 -5.36 12.96
CA GLY A 146 7.16 -5.57 13.65
C GLY A 146 5.91 -5.21 12.84
N ARG A 147 6.03 -4.88 11.54
CA ARG A 147 4.91 -4.47 10.69
C ARG A 147 4.97 -5.07 9.29
N THR A 148 3.80 -5.26 8.71
CA THR A 148 3.63 -5.75 7.34
C THR A 148 3.00 -4.66 6.48
N ARG A 149 3.74 -4.21 5.46
CA ARG A 149 3.29 -3.19 4.50
C ARG A 149 2.78 -3.86 3.23
N ILE A 150 1.60 -3.49 2.79
CA ILE A 150 0.96 -3.97 1.56
C ILE A 150 0.84 -2.77 0.63
N LYS A 151 1.53 -2.83 -0.51
CA LYS A 151 1.44 -1.81 -1.55
C LYS A 151 0.82 -2.43 -2.79
N THR A 152 -0.29 -1.89 -3.26
CA THR A 152 -0.93 -2.32 -4.50
C THR A 152 -1.04 -1.15 -5.49
N LYS A 153 -0.77 -1.41 -6.76
CA LYS A 153 -0.72 -0.40 -7.82
C LYS A 153 -1.48 -0.86 -9.04
N LEU A 154 -2.50 -0.10 -9.42
CA LEU A 154 -3.28 -0.34 -10.62
C LEU A 154 -2.50 0.05 -11.88
N GLN A 155 -2.59 -0.80 -12.92
CA GLN A 155 -2.10 -0.49 -14.26
C GLN A 155 -3.29 -0.26 -15.22
N PRO A 156 -3.81 0.98 -15.34
CA PRO A 156 -5.02 1.26 -16.13
C PRO A 156 -4.80 1.20 -17.64
N PHE A 157 -3.54 1.07 -18.08
CA PHE A 157 -3.15 1.02 -19.49
C PHE A 157 -3.94 -0.03 -20.28
N LEU A 158 -4.12 -1.24 -19.74
CA LEU A 158 -4.87 -2.28 -20.47
C LEU A 158 -6.34 -1.90 -20.68
N ASN A 159 -6.99 -1.30 -19.67
CA ASN A 159 -8.38 -0.85 -19.79
C ASN A 159 -8.51 0.25 -20.86
N PHE A 160 -7.53 1.15 -20.92
CA PHE A 160 -7.45 2.18 -21.95
C PHE A 160 -7.31 1.55 -23.34
N PHE A 161 -6.37 0.61 -23.51
CA PHE A 161 -6.17 -0.08 -24.79
C PHE A 161 -7.39 -0.89 -25.21
N ALA A 162 -8.02 -1.62 -24.30
CA ALA A 162 -9.19 -2.45 -24.59
C ALA A 162 -10.38 -1.65 -25.14
N THR A 163 -10.45 -0.34 -24.87
CA THR A 163 -11.56 0.52 -25.27
C THR A 163 -11.17 1.48 -26.40
N PHE A 164 -10.08 2.22 -26.24
CA PHE A 164 -9.64 3.19 -27.23
C PHE A 164 -9.02 2.55 -28.48
N TYR A 165 -8.31 1.42 -28.36
CA TYR A 165 -7.70 0.78 -29.53
C TYR A 165 -8.73 0.36 -30.60
N PRO A 166 -9.78 -0.43 -30.28
CA PRO A 166 -10.79 -0.79 -31.27
C PRO A 166 -11.55 0.43 -31.78
N ALA A 167 -11.83 1.43 -30.92
CA ALA A 167 -12.47 2.66 -31.35
C ALA A 167 -11.64 3.39 -32.43
N ASN A 168 -10.32 3.50 -32.23
CA ASN A 168 -9.42 4.13 -33.21
C ASN A 168 -9.32 3.34 -34.52
N ILE A 169 -9.33 2.01 -34.48
CA ILE A 169 -9.35 1.19 -35.70
C ILE A 169 -10.67 1.38 -36.47
N ILE A 170 -11.81 1.37 -35.78
CA ILE A 170 -13.12 1.61 -36.40
C ILE A 170 -13.21 3.02 -37.00
N CYS A 171 -12.57 4.00 -36.36
CA CYS A 171 -12.48 5.38 -36.84
C CYS A 171 -11.76 5.52 -38.20
N LEU A 172 -10.94 4.55 -38.62
CA LEU A 172 -10.28 4.59 -39.93
C LEU A 172 -11.26 4.50 -41.10
N PHE A 173 -12.34 3.71 -40.97
CA PHE A 173 -13.32 3.52 -42.04
C PHE A 173 -14.03 4.81 -42.49
N PRO A 174 -14.62 5.63 -41.59
CA PRO A 174 -15.25 6.88 -42.00
C PRO A 174 -14.24 7.93 -42.49
N MET A 175 -12.98 7.88 -42.02
CA MET A 175 -11.90 8.73 -42.57
C MET A 175 -11.59 8.36 -44.02
N ILE A 176 -11.41 7.07 -44.32
CA ILE A 176 -11.19 6.59 -45.70
C ILE A 176 -12.41 6.89 -46.58
N ALA A 177 -13.63 6.71 -46.08
CA ALA A 177 -14.84 7.03 -46.82
C ALA A 177 -14.94 8.53 -47.15
N SER A 178 -14.57 9.40 -46.22
CA SER A 178 -14.57 10.85 -46.44
C SER A 178 -13.48 11.30 -47.42
N ALA A 179 -12.28 10.73 -47.34
CA ALA A 179 -11.18 11.02 -48.26
C ALA A 179 -11.54 10.67 -49.73
N ASN A 180 -12.38 9.66 -49.93
CA ASN A 180 -12.89 9.26 -51.25
C ASN A 180 -14.17 10.01 -51.68
N GLY A 181 -14.60 11.04 -50.92
CA GLY A 181 -15.82 11.79 -51.20
C GLY A 181 -17.13 11.03 -50.96
N LYS A 182 -17.08 9.82 -50.39
CA LYS A 182 -18.26 8.97 -50.14
C LYS A 182 -19.01 9.33 -48.86
N LEU A 183 -18.39 10.10 -47.97
CA LEU A 183 -18.97 10.52 -46.70
C LEU A 183 -18.63 11.99 -46.43
N SER A 184 -19.61 12.78 -45.99
CA SER A 184 -19.35 14.16 -45.62
C SER A 184 -18.39 14.25 -44.44
N TRP A 185 -17.49 15.24 -44.43
CA TRP A 185 -16.52 15.43 -43.35
C TRP A 185 -17.20 15.67 -41.98
N LEU A 186 -18.37 16.30 -41.97
CA LEU A 186 -19.18 16.51 -40.76
C LEU A 186 -19.66 15.18 -40.16
N LEU A 187 -20.17 14.27 -40.98
CA LEU A 187 -20.57 12.93 -40.51
C LEU A 187 -19.37 12.14 -40.01
N THR A 188 -18.22 12.26 -40.68
CA THR A 188 -16.97 11.64 -40.22
C THR A 188 -16.58 12.16 -38.84
N LEU A 189 -16.55 13.48 -38.62
CA LEU A 189 -16.25 14.06 -37.30
C LEU A 189 -17.26 13.61 -36.24
N GLY A 190 -18.55 13.53 -36.57
CA GLY A 190 -19.58 13.01 -35.68
C GLY A 190 -19.32 11.57 -35.25
N LEU A 191 -18.97 10.70 -36.21
CA LEU A 191 -18.62 9.30 -35.92
C LEU A 191 -17.35 9.16 -35.09
N LEU A 192 -16.31 9.94 -35.41
CA LEU A 192 -15.05 9.97 -34.65
C LEU A 192 -15.30 10.42 -33.20
N GLY A 193 -16.02 11.52 -33.02
CA GLY A 193 -16.36 12.06 -31.70
C GLY A 193 -17.24 11.09 -30.91
N GLY A 194 -18.28 10.53 -31.53
CA GLY A 194 -19.18 9.58 -30.90
C GLY A 194 -18.47 8.30 -30.44
N LEU A 195 -17.62 7.70 -31.28
CA LEU A 195 -16.89 6.47 -30.93
C LEU A 195 -15.86 6.72 -29.82
N ASN A 196 -15.12 7.83 -29.86
CA ASN A 196 -14.17 8.17 -28.79
C ASN A 196 -14.89 8.51 -27.48
N PHE A 197 -16.06 9.13 -27.53
CA PHE A 197 -16.87 9.39 -26.35
C PHE A 197 -17.36 8.09 -25.71
N LEU A 198 -17.84 7.13 -26.51
CA LEU A 198 -18.22 5.80 -26.02
C LEU A 198 -17.01 5.05 -25.44
N ALA A 199 -15.85 5.12 -26.10
CA ALA A 199 -14.61 4.53 -25.59
C ALA A 199 -14.25 5.12 -24.23
N TRP A 200 -14.32 6.45 -24.08
CA TRP A 200 -14.08 7.14 -22.81
C TRP A 200 -15.03 6.70 -21.70
N ILE A 201 -16.34 6.58 -21.97
CA ILE A 201 -17.32 6.04 -21.00
C ILE A 201 -16.93 4.61 -20.60
N GLY A 202 -16.56 3.78 -21.59
CA GLY A 202 -16.10 2.41 -21.37
C GLY A 202 -14.86 2.36 -20.47
N THR A 203 -13.83 3.15 -20.77
CA THR A 203 -12.60 3.19 -19.96
C THR A 203 -12.89 3.68 -18.55
N ARG A 204 -13.75 4.71 -18.40
CA ARG A 204 -14.17 5.21 -17.09
C ARG A 204 -14.87 4.11 -16.28
N ALA A 205 -15.79 3.38 -16.88
CA ALA A 205 -16.49 2.28 -16.19
C ALA A 205 -15.52 1.15 -15.79
N LEU A 206 -14.64 0.73 -16.71
CA LEU A 206 -13.68 -0.35 -16.47
C LEU A 206 -12.64 0.03 -15.41
N THR A 207 -12.11 1.25 -15.45
CA THR A 207 -11.08 1.72 -14.51
C THR A 207 -11.62 1.90 -13.09
N ASN A 208 -12.86 2.37 -12.93
CA ASN A 208 -13.51 2.43 -11.62
C ASN A 208 -13.79 1.01 -11.08
N LYS A 209 -14.31 0.09 -11.91
CA LYS A 209 -14.48 -1.32 -11.51
C LYS A 209 -13.16 -1.99 -11.10
N SER A 210 -12.06 -1.72 -11.79
CA SER A 210 -10.75 -2.24 -11.38
C SER A 210 -10.27 -1.64 -10.06
N LEU A 211 -10.57 -0.37 -9.79
CA LEU A 211 -10.21 0.28 -8.53
C LEU A 211 -10.97 -0.36 -7.36
N ASP A 212 -12.27 -0.58 -7.51
CA ASP A 212 -13.09 -1.21 -6.46
C ASP A 212 -12.62 -2.66 -6.20
N ALA A 213 -12.33 -3.42 -7.26
CA ALA A 213 -11.73 -4.75 -7.14
C ALA A 213 -10.34 -4.72 -6.49
N LEU A 214 -9.54 -3.69 -6.75
CA LEU A 214 -8.22 -3.54 -6.13
C LEU A 214 -8.34 -3.29 -4.62
N LYS A 215 -9.29 -2.45 -4.21
CA LYS A 215 -9.58 -2.19 -2.80
C LYS A 215 -10.00 -3.48 -2.10
N GLU A 216 -11.00 -4.17 -2.66
CA GLU A 216 -11.50 -5.45 -2.15
C GLU A 216 -10.35 -6.46 -1.94
N ARG A 217 -9.47 -6.63 -2.94
CA ARG A 217 -8.30 -7.52 -2.83
C ARG A 217 -7.30 -7.07 -1.78
N THR A 218 -7.05 -5.77 -1.69
CA THR A 218 -6.10 -5.22 -0.70
C THR A 218 -6.64 -5.45 0.71
N ASP A 219 -7.94 -5.24 0.91
CA ASP A 219 -8.60 -5.44 2.21
C ASP A 219 -8.64 -6.94 2.58
N THR A 220 -8.83 -7.86 1.61
CA THR A 220 -8.71 -9.31 1.86
C THR A 220 -7.29 -9.71 2.31
N LEU A 221 -6.25 -9.21 1.63
CA LEU A 221 -4.87 -9.48 2.02
C LEU A 221 -4.55 -8.94 3.43
N GLU A 222 -5.05 -7.75 3.74
CA GLU A 222 -4.95 -7.16 5.07
C GLU A 222 -5.61 -8.05 6.14
N GLN A 223 -6.85 -8.50 5.91
CA GLN A 223 -7.55 -9.38 6.84
C GLN A 223 -6.83 -10.71 7.05
N LEU A 224 -6.25 -11.29 6.00
CA LEU A 224 -5.45 -12.51 6.11
C LEU A 224 -4.20 -12.31 6.96
N ILE A 225 -3.50 -11.19 6.77
CA ILE A 225 -2.32 -10.84 7.58
C ILE A 225 -2.72 -10.62 9.04
N ILE A 226 -3.82 -9.89 9.30
CA ILE A 226 -4.33 -9.66 10.66
C ILE A 226 -4.66 -11.00 11.33
N LYS A 227 -5.38 -11.88 10.63
CA LYS A 227 -5.77 -13.19 11.14
C LYS A 227 -4.54 -14.04 11.47
N GLU A 228 -3.55 -14.08 10.59
CA GLU A 228 -2.36 -14.89 10.81
C GLU A 228 -1.48 -14.31 11.92
N ASN A 229 -1.36 -12.98 12.01
CA ASN A 229 -0.66 -12.34 13.12
C ASN A 229 -1.35 -12.62 14.47
N ALA A 230 -2.68 -12.66 14.52
CA ALA A 230 -3.42 -13.04 15.72
C ALA A 230 -3.17 -14.51 16.10
N ASN A 231 -3.15 -15.42 15.12
CA ASN A 231 -2.81 -16.83 15.34
C ASN A 231 -1.40 -16.98 15.92
N LEU A 232 -0.42 -16.24 15.38
CA LEU A 232 0.95 -16.26 15.86
C LEU A 232 1.05 -15.75 17.31
N ARG A 233 0.34 -14.68 17.66
CA ARG A 233 0.28 -14.18 19.04
C ARG A 233 -0.30 -15.23 20.00
N ASN A 234 -1.44 -15.82 19.64
CA ASN A 234 -2.06 -16.87 20.47
C ASN A 234 -1.14 -18.08 20.66
N ASN A 235 -0.42 -18.49 19.61
CA ASN A 235 0.52 -19.60 19.71
C ASN A 235 1.73 -19.27 20.61
N LEU A 236 2.21 -18.03 20.59
CA LEU A 236 3.29 -17.58 21.47
C LEU A 236 2.84 -17.51 22.94
N GLU A 237 1.63 -17.01 23.20
CA GLU A 237 1.04 -16.99 24.54
C GLU A 237 0.85 -18.41 25.11
N ASN A 238 0.30 -19.32 24.32
CA ASN A 238 0.12 -20.72 24.72
C ASN A 238 1.46 -21.44 24.98
N ALA A 239 2.49 -21.17 24.17
CA ALA A 239 3.82 -21.72 24.38
C ALA A 239 4.48 -21.18 25.65
N SER A 240 4.28 -19.89 25.97
CA SER A 240 4.74 -19.29 27.24
C SER A 240 4.11 -19.97 28.44
N ASN A 241 2.78 -20.12 28.43
CA ASN A 241 2.03 -20.74 29.52
C ASN A 241 2.41 -22.22 29.75
N ALA A 242 2.71 -22.96 28.67
CA ALA A 242 3.16 -24.35 28.77
C ALA A 242 4.54 -24.48 29.44
N ASN A 243 5.45 -23.56 29.14
CA ASN A 243 6.78 -23.55 29.74
C ASN A 243 6.74 -23.17 31.24
N GLU A 244 5.88 -22.24 31.63
CA GLU A 244 5.68 -21.88 33.04
C GLU A 244 5.12 -23.05 33.87
N SER A 245 4.11 -23.77 33.34
CA SER A 245 3.54 -24.95 34.00
C SER A 245 4.56 -26.10 34.16
N THR A 246 5.46 -26.28 33.19
CA THR A 246 6.51 -27.31 33.25
C THR A 246 7.60 -26.94 34.27
N ALA A 247 7.93 -25.64 34.40
CA ALA A 247 8.88 -25.14 35.38
C ALA A 247 8.36 -25.29 36.83
N GLU A 248 7.08 -25.02 37.07
CA GLU A 248 6.46 -25.22 38.39
C GLU A 248 6.45 -26.70 38.81
N THR A 249 6.17 -27.62 37.87
CA THR A 249 6.13 -29.07 38.15
C THR A 249 7.49 -29.62 38.56
N HIS A 250 8.58 -29.17 37.94
CA HIS A 250 9.94 -29.59 38.31
C HIS A 250 10.46 -28.97 39.62
N SER A 251 9.92 -27.84 40.04
CA SER A 251 10.28 -27.22 41.31
C SER A 251 9.65 -27.92 42.54
N THR A 252 8.53 -28.62 42.35
CA THR A 252 7.86 -29.40 43.42
C THR A 252 8.41 -30.81 43.62
N GLU A 253 9.18 -31.36 42.69
CA GLU A 253 9.69 -32.74 42.77
C GLU A 253 11.07 -32.84 43.46
N ASN A 254 11.71 -31.70 43.75
CA ASN A 254 13.01 -31.61 44.43
C ASN A 254 12.93 -31.05 45.86
N ALA A 255 11.73 -30.98 46.45
CA ALA A 255 11.50 -30.61 47.85
C ALA A 255 10.95 -31.81 48.63
#